data_AF-A0A0Q8Q5I6-F1
#
_entry.id   AF-A0A0Q8Q5I6-F1
#
_cell.length_a   1.000
_cell.length_b   1.000
_cell.length_c   1.000
_cell.angle_alpha   90.00
_cell.angle_beta   90.00
_cell.angle_gamma   90.00
#
_symmetry.space_group_name_H-M   'P 1'
#
loop_
_entity.id
_entity.type
_entity.pdbx_description
1 polymer ?
#
loop_
_entity_poly.entity_id
_entity_poly.type
_entity_poly.pdbx_seq_one_letter_code
_entity_poly.pdbx_strand_id
1 'polypeptide(L)'
;MAGLGIAVVVLAAAHPPMAWATWSRRVVVVAGGAALVTGWVMVSNDNDSRYELVADPAVTCAGSAPQVCVFAETPRPLKDLAEQVRRQAEPLREAGVDLPGRFVQSYAGHRDGSVDGVVSLSVGEETGRTVDAASATQTLVTPAACPQDWSDLPSEEAFDARHLLGRWLQVRSGLRTPGADDSDGAWLTGDLGEQAAWVRTTYRLLRTCDFERIQMPDGVG
;
A
#
# COMPACT_ATOMS: atom_id res chain seq x y z
N MET A 1 16.24 8.78 -29.06
CA MET A 1 15.40 9.73 -29.84
C MET A 1 14.43 10.55 -28.99
N ALA A 2 14.08 10.16 -27.76
CA ALA A 2 13.16 10.91 -26.89
C ALA A 2 13.65 12.34 -26.51
N GLY A 3 14.96 12.54 -26.36
CA GLY A 3 15.53 13.83 -25.94
C GLY A 3 15.29 15.00 -26.93
N LEU A 4 15.15 14.72 -28.22
CA LEU A 4 14.83 15.76 -29.22
C LEU A 4 13.36 16.19 -29.18
N GLY A 5 12.44 15.29 -28.83
CA GLY A 5 11.01 15.60 -28.71
C GLY A 5 10.69 16.52 -27.52
N ILE A 6 11.32 16.26 -26.37
CA ILE A 6 11.11 17.05 -25.14
C ILE A 6 11.59 18.50 -25.34
N ALA A 7 12.75 18.69 -25.97
CA ALA A 7 13.30 20.02 -26.23
C ALA A 7 12.36 20.88 -27.11
N VAL A 8 11.74 20.28 -28.14
CA VAL A 8 10.80 20.99 -29.03
C VAL A 8 9.51 21.39 -28.33
N VAL A 9 8.96 20.52 -27.46
CA VAL A 9 7.74 20.83 -26.71
C VAL A 9 7.99 21.93 -25.67
N VAL A 10 9.12 21.89 -24.95
CA VAL A 10 9.50 22.92 -23.97
C VAL A 10 9.75 24.28 -24.64
N LEU A 11 10.44 24.30 -25.78
CA LEU A 11 10.67 25.53 -26.57
C LEU A 11 9.37 26.11 -27.13
N ALA A 12 8.43 25.26 -27.57
CA ALA A 12 7.12 25.71 -28.07
C ALA A 12 6.22 26.27 -26.96
N ALA A 13 6.27 25.70 -25.74
CA ALA A 13 5.54 26.20 -24.59
C ALA A 13 6.08 27.55 -24.07
N ALA A 14 7.40 27.78 -24.16
CA ALA A 14 8.02 29.03 -23.74
C ALA A 14 7.73 30.22 -24.68
N HIS A 15 7.45 29.97 -25.97
CA HIS A 15 7.21 31.01 -26.98
C HIS A 15 5.99 30.73 -27.90
N PRO A 16 4.77 30.74 -27.35
CA PRO A 16 3.54 30.38 -28.07
C PRO A 16 3.28 31.17 -29.38
N PRO A 17 3.50 32.51 -29.48
CA PRO A 17 3.20 33.22 -30.71
C PRO A 17 4.13 32.87 -31.88
N MET A 18 5.36 32.41 -31.61
CA MET A 18 6.34 32.03 -32.66
C MET A 18 6.15 30.59 -33.16
N ALA A 19 5.60 29.69 -32.34
CA ALA A 19 5.35 28.30 -32.70
C ALA A 19 4.15 28.15 -33.67
N TRP A 20 3.23 29.11 -33.66
CA TRP A 20 1.99 29.07 -34.46
C TRP A 20 2.04 29.89 -35.76
N ALA A 21 3.14 30.62 -36.00
CA ALA A 21 3.27 31.58 -37.10
C ALA A 21 3.36 30.95 -38.51
N THR A 22 3.84 29.71 -38.63
CA THR A 22 3.98 29.03 -39.93
C THR A 22 3.49 27.58 -39.87
N TRP A 23 2.88 27.11 -40.96
CA TRP A 23 2.31 25.76 -41.04
C TRP A 23 3.37 24.68 -40.78
N SER A 24 4.58 24.83 -41.36
CA SER A 24 5.68 23.88 -41.15
C SER A 24 6.05 23.68 -39.67
N ARG A 25 6.00 24.72 -38.84
CA ARG A 25 6.27 24.62 -37.40
C ARG A 25 5.17 23.88 -36.64
N ARG A 26 3.90 24.06 -37.05
CA ARG A 26 2.77 23.32 -36.46
C ARG A 26 2.91 21.82 -36.69
N VAL A 27 3.32 21.41 -37.90
CA VAL A 27 3.55 19.99 -38.22
C VAL A 27 4.64 19.39 -37.33
N VAL A 28 5.74 20.10 -37.10
CA VAL A 28 6.84 19.62 -36.25
C VAL A 28 6.42 19.48 -34.80
N VAL A 29 5.66 20.43 -34.24
CA VAL A 29 5.16 20.36 -32.86
C VAL A 29 4.17 19.20 -32.70
N VAL A 30 3.23 19.04 -33.63
CA VAL A 30 2.26 17.94 -33.59
C VAL A 30 2.94 16.59 -33.73
N ALA A 31 3.91 16.44 -34.66
CA ALA A 31 4.66 15.20 -34.83
C ALA A 31 5.53 14.88 -33.61
N GLY A 32 6.17 15.88 -33.01
CA GLY A 32 6.96 15.72 -31.78
C GLY A 32 6.10 15.32 -30.58
N GLY A 33 4.93 15.95 -30.42
CA GLY A 33 3.94 15.58 -29.41
C GLY A 33 3.39 14.17 -29.61
N ALA A 34 3.01 13.81 -30.84
CA ALA A 34 2.56 12.47 -31.19
C ALA A 34 3.64 11.42 -30.90
N ALA A 35 4.90 11.68 -31.28
CA ALA A 35 6.01 10.79 -31.01
C ALA A 35 6.25 10.57 -29.50
N LEU A 36 6.12 11.62 -28.69
CA LEU A 36 6.19 11.54 -27.22
C LEU A 36 5.05 10.70 -26.65
N VAL A 37 3.81 10.93 -27.08
CA VAL A 37 2.64 10.15 -26.64
C VAL A 37 2.78 8.69 -27.04
N THR A 38 3.17 8.39 -28.29
CA THR A 38 3.38 7.00 -28.72
C THR A 38 4.55 6.34 -28.01
N GLY A 39 5.63 7.09 -27.75
CA GLY A 39 6.77 6.58 -26.99
C GLY A 39 6.40 6.27 -25.55
N TRP A 40 5.61 7.15 -24.91
CA TRP A 40 5.08 6.93 -23.57
C TRP A 40 4.19 5.70 -23.51
N VAL A 41 3.23 5.57 -24.43
CA VAL A 41 2.32 4.41 -24.50
C VAL A 41 3.06 3.11 -24.76
N MET A 42 4.12 3.11 -25.58
CA MET A 42 4.91 1.89 -25.80
C MET A 42 5.76 1.51 -24.60
N VAL A 43 6.36 2.48 -23.89
CA VAL A 43 7.15 2.22 -22.68
C VAL A 43 6.25 1.81 -21.52
N SER A 44 5.04 2.38 -21.39
CA SER A 44 4.09 2.01 -20.35
C SER A 44 3.42 0.65 -20.58
N ASN A 45 3.60 0.06 -21.77
CA ASN A 45 3.01 -1.23 -22.13
C ASN A 45 4.03 -2.39 -22.12
N ASP A 46 5.26 -2.15 -21.64
CA ASP A 46 6.11 -3.23 -21.12
C ASP A 46 5.52 -3.68 -19.78
N ASN A 47 4.44 -4.43 -19.92
CA ASN A 47 3.65 -4.92 -18.82
C ASN A 47 4.42 -6.10 -18.20
N ASP A 48 4.91 -5.93 -16.97
CA ASP A 48 5.63 -6.97 -16.19
C ASP A 48 4.90 -8.32 -16.15
N SER A 49 3.60 -8.33 -16.50
CA SER A 49 2.79 -9.50 -16.84
C SER A 49 3.42 -10.55 -17.78
N ARG A 50 4.51 -10.24 -18.51
CA ARG A 50 5.20 -11.21 -19.36
C ARG A 50 6.18 -12.11 -18.61
N TYR A 51 6.52 -11.77 -17.37
CA TYR A 51 7.42 -12.55 -16.55
C TYR A 51 6.60 -13.40 -15.58
N GLU A 52 6.57 -14.71 -15.82
CA GLU A 52 6.06 -15.67 -14.85
C GLU A 52 7.21 -16.13 -13.96
N LEU A 53 6.97 -16.17 -12.64
CA LEU A 53 7.90 -16.77 -11.71
C LEU A 53 7.95 -18.28 -11.93
N VAL A 54 9.16 -18.80 -12.13
CA VAL A 54 9.39 -20.23 -12.35
C VAL A 54 9.17 -21.04 -11.06
N ALA A 55 9.32 -20.39 -9.90
CA ALA A 55 9.05 -20.95 -8.58
C ALA A 55 8.75 -19.83 -7.58
N ASP A 56 8.08 -20.18 -6.47
CA ASP A 56 7.92 -19.28 -5.33
C ASP A 56 9.28 -18.88 -4.77
N PRO A 57 9.50 -17.59 -4.44
CA PRO A 57 10.73 -17.15 -3.81
C PRO A 57 10.88 -17.77 -2.42
N ALA A 58 12.11 -18.13 -2.06
CA ALA A 58 12.39 -18.64 -0.72
C ALA A 58 12.17 -17.52 0.32
N VAL A 59 11.51 -17.85 1.43
CA VAL A 59 11.25 -16.90 2.51
C VAL A 59 12.02 -17.25 3.78
N THR A 60 12.44 -16.23 4.52
CA THR A 60 13.01 -16.34 5.87
C THR A 60 12.05 -15.70 6.85
N CYS A 61 11.75 -16.40 7.95
CA CYS A 61 10.74 -15.96 8.93
C CYS A 61 11.36 -15.64 10.30
N ALA A 62 10.73 -14.72 11.03
CA ALA A 62 11.05 -14.38 12.42
C ALA A 62 9.77 -14.09 13.22
N GLY A 63 9.87 -14.17 14.55
CA GLY A 63 8.71 -14.07 15.45
C GLY A 63 8.03 -15.43 15.69
N SER A 64 6.99 -15.45 16.51
CA SER A 64 6.28 -16.68 16.89
C SER A 64 4.76 -16.57 16.87
N ALA A 65 4.20 -15.36 17.06
CA ALA A 65 2.76 -15.13 17.03
C ALA A 65 2.50 -13.62 16.87
N PRO A 66 2.35 -13.05 15.66
CA PRO A 66 2.48 -13.74 14.37
C PRO A 66 3.95 -13.91 13.96
N GLN A 67 4.20 -14.87 13.06
CA GLN A 67 5.46 -14.94 12.31
C GLN A 67 5.44 -13.92 11.18
N VAL A 68 6.57 -13.28 10.91
CA VAL A 68 6.77 -12.39 9.77
C VAL A 68 7.80 -13.03 8.85
N CYS A 69 7.50 -13.13 7.57
CA CYS A 69 8.34 -13.76 6.57
C CYS A 69 8.63 -12.78 5.43
N VAL A 70 9.91 -12.63 5.10
CA VAL A 70 10.40 -11.80 3.98
C VAL A 70 11.22 -12.67 3.02
N PHE A 71 11.51 -12.17 1.82
CA PHE A 71 12.35 -12.91 0.88
C PHE A 71 13.75 -13.16 1.46
N ALA A 72 14.28 -14.36 1.20
CA ALA A 72 15.58 -14.78 1.69
C ALA A 72 16.74 -13.92 1.16
N GLU A 73 16.53 -13.25 0.02
CA GLU A 73 17.44 -12.31 -0.62
C GLU A 73 17.50 -10.95 0.10
N THR A 74 16.42 -10.56 0.80
CA THR A 74 16.28 -9.29 1.52
C THR A 74 15.94 -9.49 3.01
N PRO A 75 16.71 -10.27 3.79
CA PRO A 75 16.35 -10.63 5.17
C PRO A 75 16.72 -9.54 6.19
N ARG A 76 17.39 -8.47 5.74
CA ARG A 76 18.00 -7.47 6.62
C ARG A 76 17.01 -6.74 7.55
N PRO A 77 15.80 -6.33 7.12
CA PRO A 77 14.82 -5.70 8.01
C PRO A 77 14.07 -6.70 8.92
N LEU A 78 14.17 -8.01 8.65
CA LEU A 78 13.27 -9.02 9.21
C LEU A 78 13.15 -8.99 10.73
N LYS A 79 14.28 -8.89 11.44
CA LYS A 79 14.28 -8.90 12.91
C LYS A 79 13.58 -7.66 13.48
N ASP A 80 13.83 -6.50 12.91
CA ASP A 80 13.23 -5.24 13.35
C ASP A 80 11.74 -5.22 13.02
N LEU A 81 11.37 -5.58 11.79
CA LEU A 81 9.97 -5.70 11.38
C LEU A 81 9.18 -6.67 12.26
N ALA A 82 9.71 -7.87 12.51
CA ALA A 82 9.03 -8.86 13.37
C ALA A 82 8.79 -8.33 14.79
N GLU A 83 9.76 -7.59 15.36
CA GLU A 83 9.62 -6.98 16.68
C GLU A 83 8.61 -5.82 16.69
N GLN A 84 8.58 -5.01 15.63
CA GLN A 84 7.59 -3.94 15.49
C GLN A 84 6.17 -4.49 15.32
N VAL A 85 5.99 -5.50 14.45
CA VAL A 85 4.71 -6.20 14.27
C VAL A 85 4.25 -6.83 15.59
N ARG A 86 5.15 -7.50 16.33
CA ARG A 86 4.83 -8.09 17.63
C ARG A 86 4.33 -7.05 18.63
N ARG A 87 4.96 -5.87 18.69
CA ARG A 87 4.57 -4.79 19.60
C ARG A 87 3.23 -4.16 19.22
N GLN A 88 3.05 -3.84 17.93
CA GLN A 88 1.82 -3.21 17.45
C GLN A 88 0.64 -4.19 17.34
N ALA A 89 0.87 -5.50 17.37
CA ALA A 89 -0.17 -6.51 17.40
C ALA A 89 -0.88 -6.60 18.77
N GLU A 90 -0.28 -6.10 19.85
CA GLU A 90 -0.82 -6.26 21.21
C GLU A 90 -2.23 -5.65 21.36
N PRO A 91 -2.49 -4.40 20.92
CA PRO A 91 -3.85 -3.84 20.97
C PRO A 91 -4.89 -4.68 20.21
N LEU A 92 -4.52 -5.32 19.09
CA LEU A 92 -5.44 -6.20 18.36
C LEU A 92 -5.78 -7.44 19.20
N ARG A 93 -4.78 -8.04 19.85
CA ARG A 93 -5.01 -9.19 20.75
C ARG A 93 -5.88 -8.81 21.94
N GLU A 94 -5.62 -7.66 22.55
CA GLU A 94 -6.43 -7.13 23.65
C GLU A 94 -7.89 -6.86 23.21
N ALA A 95 -8.10 -6.41 21.97
CA ALA A 95 -9.43 -6.28 21.38
C ALA A 95 -10.09 -7.63 21.05
N GLY A 96 -9.36 -8.75 21.14
CA GLY A 96 -9.85 -10.10 20.84
C GLY A 96 -9.85 -10.44 19.35
N VAL A 97 -8.96 -9.83 18.57
CA VAL A 97 -8.77 -10.14 17.14
C VAL A 97 -8.02 -11.46 16.96
N ASP A 98 -8.50 -12.31 16.06
CA ASP A 98 -7.77 -13.50 15.60
C ASP A 98 -6.81 -13.14 14.46
N LEU A 99 -5.54 -12.93 14.81
CA LEU A 99 -4.48 -12.55 13.88
C LEU A 99 -4.06 -13.75 13.00
N PRO A 100 -3.65 -13.52 11.74
CA PRO A 100 -2.97 -14.53 10.95
C PRO A 100 -1.76 -15.09 11.72
N GLY A 101 -1.56 -16.41 11.66
CA GLY A 101 -0.38 -17.03 12.28
C GLY A 101 0.93 -16.56 11.63
N ARG A 102 0.87 -16.14 10.37
CA ARG A 102 2.00 -15.73 9.55
C ARG A 102 1.64 -14.56 8.64
N PHE A 103 2.57 -13.64 8.45
CA PHE A 103 2.54 -12.57 7.44
C PHE A 103 3.70 -12.80 6.47
N VAL A 104 3.44 -12.70 5.16
CA VAL A 104 4.42 -13.01 4.12
C VAL A 104 4.57 -11.82 3.18
N GLN A 105 5.81 -11.51 2.79
CA GLN A 105 6.11 -10.46 1.81
C GLN A 105 5.44 -10.74 0.47
N SER A 106 4.64 -9.76 0.03
CA SER A 106 3.98 -9.82 -1.27
C SER A 106 4.96 -9.55 -2.41
N TYR A 107 4.70 -10.16 -3.55
CA TYR A 107 5.39 -9.89 -4.82
C TYR A 107 4.39 -9.89 -5.97
N ALA A 108 4.74 -9.22 -7.06
CA ALA A 108 3.89 -9.15 -8.25
C ALA A 108 3.61 -10.55 -8.81
N GLY A 109 2.33 -10.88 -9.01
CA GLY A 109 1.91 -12.18 -9.54
C GLY A 109 1.58 -13.23 -8.49
N HIS A 110 1.89 -13.01 -7.20
CA HIS A 110 1.35 -13.85 -6.12
C HIS A 110 -0.12 -13.51 -5.89
N ARG A 111 -1.02 -14.32 -6.43
CA ARG A 111 -2.47 -14.01 -6.52
C ARG A 111 -3.38 -14.88 -5.66
N ASP A 112 -2.85 -15.59 -4.67
CA ASP A 112 -3.64 -16.65 -4.05
C ASP A 112 -4.08 -16.35 -2.62
N GLY A 113 -5.32 -16.76 -2.35
CA GLY A 113 -6.07 -16.66 -1.09
C GLY A 113 -5.47 -17.49 0.04
N SER A 114 -4.18 -17.25 0.30
CA SER A 114 -3.51 -17.73 1.49
C SER A 114 -4.19 -17.15 2.72
N VAL A 115 -4.22 -17.95 3.79
CA VAL A 115 -4.69 -17.51 5.11
C VAL A 115 -3.70 -16.59 5.82
N ASP A 116 -2.58 -16.29 5.16
CA ASP A 116 -1.50 -15.47 5.69
C ASP A 116 -1.77 -13.99 5.44
N GLY A 117 -1.29 -13.14 6.35
CA GLY A 117 -1.30 -11.70 6.15
C GLY A 117 -0.20 -11.24 5.20
N VAL A 118 -0.27 -9.98 4.80
CA VAL A 118 0.64 -9.41 3.80
C VAL A 118 1.66 -8.50 4.45
N VAL A 119 2.94 -8.72 4.12
CA VAL A 119 4.00 -7.75 4.34
C VAL A 119 4.20 -6.96 3.06
N SER A 120 4.17 -5.63 3.17
CA SER A 120 4.52 -4.70 2.09
C SER A 120 5.67 -3.83 2.58
N LEU A 121 6.80 -3.87 1.88
CA LEU A 121 7.97 -3.06 2.17
C LEU A 121 8.24 -2.16 0.97
N SER A 122 8.65 -0.91 1.24
CA SER A 122 9.24 -0.08 0.20
C SER A 122 10.65 -0.58 -0.14
N VAL A 123 11.14 -0.27 -1.35
CA VAL A 123 12.49 -0.64 -1.80
C VAL A 123 13.60 -0.20 -0.82
N GLY A 124 13.41 0.95 -0.17
CA GLY A 124 14.33 1.44 0.85
C GLY A 124 14.35 0.57 2.11
N GLU A 125 13.21 0.01 2.49
CA GLU A 125 13.06 -0.83 3.69
C GLU A 125 13.55 -2.25 3.45
N GLU A 126 13.33 -2.82 2.26
CA GLU A 126 13.83 -4.14 1.87
C GLU A 126 15.36 -4.25 2.03
N THR A 127 16.06 -3.16 1.73
CA THR A 127 17.53 -3.08 1.83
C THR A 127 18.01 -2.49 3.16
N GLY A 128 17.09 -1.96 3.97
CA GLY A 128 17.34 -1.34 5.27
C GLY A 128 17.60 -2.33 6.40
N ARG A 129 18.17 -1.84 7.51
CA ARG A 129 18.29 -2.60 8.77
C ARG A 129 17.07 -2.46 9.68
N THR A 130 16.31 -1.40 9.45
CA THR A 130 15.15 -1.01 10.25
C THR A 130 14.03 -0.66 9.28
N VAL A 131 12.80 -0.87 9.72
CA VAL A 131 11.60 -0.45 8.99
C VAL A 131 10.92 0.71 9.71
N ASP A 132 10.11 1.48 9.00
CA ASP A 132 9.27 2.46 9.66
C ASP A 132 8.16 1.74 10.47
N ALA A 133 7.73 2.34 11.57
CA ALA A 133 6.59 1.87 12.33
C ALA A 133 5.32 1.81 11.49
N ALA A 134 5.20 2.70 10.51
CA ALA A 134 4.13 2.68 9.52
C ALA A 134 4.07 1.36 8.74
N SER A 135 5.20 0.72 8.43
CA SER A 135 5.23 -0.53 7.66
C SER A 135 4.78 -1.73 8.49
N ALA A 136 5.08 -1.74 9.79
CA ALA A 136 4.50 -2.71 10.72
C ALA A 136 2.99 -2.48 10.91
N THR A 137 2.53 -1.23 10.97
CA THR A 137 1.09 -0.92 10.97
C THR A 137 0.42 -1.42 9.69
N GLN A 138 1.00 -1.11 8.52
CA GLN A 138 0.47 -1.50 7.21
C GLN A 138 0.35 -3.03 7.09
N THR A 139 1.37 -3.75 7.58
CA THR A 139 1.36 -5.21 7.66
C THR A 139 0.16 -5.71 8.48
N LEU A 140 -0.06 -5.15 9.67
CA LEU A 140 -1.14 -5.58 10.55
C LEU A 140 -2.54 -5.27 10.02
N VAL A 141 -2.72 -4.14 9.32
CA VAL A 141 -4.02 -3.77 8.72
C VAL A 141 -4.29 -4.46 7.39
N THR A 142 -3.37 -5.29 6.89
CA THR A 142 -3.53 -6.08 5.66
C THR A 142 -3.50 -7.58 5.98
N PRO A 143 -4.54 -8.12 6.64
CA PRO A 143 -4.54 -9.48 7.18
C PRO A 143 -4.70 -10.60 6.14
N ALA A 144 -4.96 -10.25 4.88
CA ALA A 144 -5.05 -11.18 3.75
C ALA A 144 -4.71 -10.45 2.45
N ALA A 145 -4.26 -11.21 1.45
CA ALA A 145 -4.06 -10.71 0.09
C ALA A 145 -5.39 -10.79 -0.68
N CYS A 146 -6.17 -9.70 -0.68
CA CYS A 146 -7.46 -9.70 -1.35
C CYS A 146 -7.33 -9.30 -2.82
N PRO A 147 -7.96 -10.02 -3.77
CA PRO A 147 -7.92 -9.65 -5.19
C PRO A 147 -8.36 -8.22 -5.48
N GLN A 148 -9.32 -7.70 -4.70
CA GLN A 148 -9.86 -6.35 -4.82
C GLN A 148 -8.83 -5.26 -4.55
N ASP A 149 -7.79 -5.54 -3.74
CA ASP A 149 -6.72 -4.58 -3.45
C ASP A 149 -5.86 -4.26 -4.68
N TRP A 150 -5.89 -5.14 -5.70
CA TRP A 150 -5.13 -5.04 -6.94
C TRP A 150 -6.00 -4.79 -8.17
N SER A 151 -7.28 -4.48 -7.94
CA SER A 151 -8.21 -4.13 -9.01
C SER A 151 -8.05 -2.67 -9.43
N ASP A 152 -8.49 -2.32 -10.64
CA ASP A 152 -8.48 -0.92 -11.12
C ASP A 152 -9.35 0.02 -10.26
N LEU A 153 -10.24 -0.53 -9.44
CA LEU A 153 -11.16 0.19 -8.56
C LEU A 153 -11.16 -0.46 -7.16
N PRO A 154 -10.16 -0.17 -6.31
CA PRO A 154 -10.14 -0.68 -4.95
C PRO A 154 -11.36 -0.17 -4.15
N SER A 155 -11.85 -0.97 -3.20
CA SER A 155 -12.96 -0.56 -2.32
C SER A 155 -12.52 0.60 -1.43
N GLU A 156 -13.24 1.71 -1.53
CA GLU A 156 -13.05 2.91 -0.71
C GLU A 156 -13.29 2.58 0.76
N GLU A 157 -14.31 1.78 1.07
CA GLU A 157 -14.64 1.36 2.43
C GLU A 157 -13.51 0.54 3.08
N ALA A 158 -12.90 -0.37 2.32
CA ALA A 158 -11.76 -1.14 2.81
C ALA A 158 -10.52 -0.25 3.03
N PHE A 159 -10.29 0.72 2.15
CA PHE A 159 -9.21 1.70 2.29
C PHE A 159 -9.41 2.55 3.56
N ASP A 160 -10.58 3.13 3.74
CA ASP A 160 -10.92 3.97 4.90
C ASP A 160 -10.87 3.19 6.21
N ALA A 161 -11.38 1.96 6.21
CA ALA A 161 -11.33 1.09 7.38
C ALA A 161 -9.89 0.72 7.76
N ARG A 162 -9.02 0.40 6.79
CA ARG A 162 -7.59 0.17 7.05
C ARG A 162 -6.91 1.42 7.55
N HIS A 163 -7.25 2.59 7.00
CA HIS A 163 -6.70 3.87 7.45
C HIS A 163 -7.07 4.15 8.91
N LEU A 164 -8.35 4.07 9.26
CA LEU A 164 -8.83 4.24 10.63
C LEU A 164 -8.23 3.21 11.59
N LEU A 165 -8.21 1.93 11.19
CA LEU A 165 -7.61 0.85 11.99
C LEU A 165 -6.10 1.08 12.20
N GLY A 166 -5.39 1.55 11.18
CA GLY A 166 -3.97 1.87 11.28
C GLY A 166 -3.71 3.02 12.24
N ARG A 167 -4.52 4.08 12.18
CA ARG A 167 -4.44 5.19 13.15
C ARG A 167 -4.79 4.74 14.56
N TRP A 168 -5.83 3.91 14.72
CA TRP A 168 -6.17 3.30 16.00
C TRP A 168 -5.01 2.51 16.58
N LEU A 169 -4.35 1.66 15.77
CA LEU A 169 -3.17 0.91 16.18
C LEU A 169 -2.02 1.79 16.63
N GLN A 170 -1.73 2.85 15.87
CA GLN A 170 -0.67 3.80 16.21
C GLN A 170 -0.97 4.54 17.51
N VAL A 171 -2.22 4.95 17.75
CA VAL A 171 -2.63 5.58 19.00
C VAL A 171 -2.52 4.60 20.17
N ARG A 172 -3.05 3.39 20.03
CA ARG A 172 -3.01 2.36 21.08
C ARG A 172 -1.59 1.87 21.38
N SER A 173 -0.69 1.94 20.41
CA SER A 173 0.74 1.61 20.59
C SER A 173 1.59 2.79 21.08
N GLY A 174 1.00 3.97 21.33
CA GLY A 174 1.71 5.16 21.78
C GLY A 174 2.61 5.80 20.72
N LEU A 175 2.42 5.46 19.44
CA LEU A 175 3.19 5.97 18.30
C LEU A 175 2.62 7.30 17.77
N ARG A 176 1.33 7.55 18.03
CA ARG A 176 0.63 8.75 17.57
C ARG A 176 -0.27 9.29 18.67
N THR A 177 -0.33 10.61 18.79
CA THR A 177 -1.37 11.32 19.55
C THR A 177 -2.29 12.01 18.55
N PRO A 178 -3.62 11.84 18.62
CA PRO A 178 -4.54 12.53 17.73
C PRO A 178 -4.44 14.05 17.89
N GLY A 179 -4.49 14.77 16.77
CA GLY A 179 -4.56 16.23 16.74
C GLY A 179 -5.95 16.75 17.16
N ALA A 180 -6.04 18.03 17.52
CA ALA A 180 -7.33 18.66 17.85
C ALA A 180 -8.27 18.76 16.64
N ASP A 181 -7.71 18.82 15.42
CA ASP A 181 -8.43 18.91 14.15
C ASP A 181 -8.65 17.54 13.47
N ASP A 182 -8.24 16.44 14.11
CA ASP A 182 -8.45 15.08 13.59
C ASP A 182 -9.95 14.73 13.71
N SER A 183 -10.66 14.57 12.58
CA SER A 183 -12.12 14.32 12.56
C SER A 183 -12.53 13.05 13.32
N ASP A 184 -11.66 12.06 13.37
CA ASP A 184 -11.80 10.79 14.08
C ASP A 184 -11.18 10.80 15.48
N GLY A 185 -10.65 11.93 15.96
CA GLY A 185 -9.94 12.02 17.24
C GLY A 185 -10.81 11.61 18.44
N ALA A 186 -12.09 11.98 18.41
CA ALA A 186 -13.06 11.58 19.42
C ALA A 186 -13.26 10.06 19.44
N TRP A 187 -13.37 9.44 18.25
CA TRP A 187 -13.49 7.99 18.15
C TRP A 187 -12.20 7.31 18.60
N LEU A 188 -11.01 7.74 18.14
CA LEU A 188 -9.71 7.13 18.46
C LEU A 188 -9.40 7.12 19.97
N THR A 189 -9.85 8.15 20.71
CA THR A 189 -9.61 8.31 22.15
C THR A 189 -10.75 7.82 23.04
N GLY A 190 -11.85 7.34 22.44
CA GLY A 190 -13.04 6.86 23.13
C GLY A 190 -12.89 5.53 23.88
N ASP A 191 -14.05 4.96 24.25
CA ASP A 191 -14.15 3.72 25.01
C ASP A 191 -13.60 2.51 24.24
N LEU A 192 -12.78 1.70 24.91
CA LEU A 192 -12.14 0.53 24.32
C LEU A 192 -13.13 -0.60 23.99
N GLY A 193 -14.18 -0.77 24.78
CA GLY A 193 -15.17 -1.81 24.59
C GLY A 193 -15.97 -1.59 23.30
N GLU A 194 -16.39 -0.34 23.07
CA GLU A 194 -17.09 0.07 21.84
C GLU A 194 -16.20 -0.11 20.60
N GLN A 195 -14.95 0.37 20.67
CA GLN A 195 -13.99 0.21 19.58
C GLN A 195 -13.68 -1.26 19.29
N ALA A 196 -13.49 -2.09 20.31
CA ALA A 196 -13.11 -3.50 20.15
C ALA A 196 -14.13 -4.30 19.32
N ALA A 197 -15.42 -3.99 19.45
CA ALA A 197 -16.45 -4.65 18.64
C ALA A 197 -16.30 -4.33 17.15
N TRP A 198 -16.05 -3.07 16.81
CA TRP A 198 -15.77 -2.64 15.45
C TRP A 198 -14.45 -3.24 14.94
N VAL A 199 -13.36 -3.13 15.70
CA VAL A 199 -12.03 -3.64 15.34
C VAL A 199 -12.09 -5.14 15.01
N ARG A 200 -12.70 -5.96 15.87
CA ARG A 200 -12.84 -7.42 15.59
C ARG A 200 -13.64 -7.70 14.33
N THR A 201 -14.74 -6.99 14.14
CA THR A 201 -15.64 -7.20 13.00
C THR A 201 -14.96 -6.81 11.71
N THR A 202 -14.38 -5.61 11.65
CA THR A 202 -13.66 -5.08 10.50
C THR A 202 -12.44 -5.93 10.16
N TYR A 203 -11.64 -6.32 11.15
CA TYR A 203 -10.46 -7.16 10.90
C TYR A 203 -10.84 -8.51 10.29
N ARG A 204 -11.91 -9.13 10.78
CA ARG A 204 -12.44 -10.37 10.21
C ARG A 204 -12.89 -10.17 8.76
N LEU A 205 -13.63 -9.09 8.46
CA LEU A 205 -14.08 -8.79 7.10
C LEU A 205 -12.92 -8.50 6.15
N LEU A 206 -11.89 -7.78 6.60
CA LEU A 206 -10.65 -7.55 5.85
C LEU A 206 -9.94 -8.88 5.57
N ARG A 207 -9.87 -9.78 6.56
CA ARG A 207 -9.23 -11.10 6.42
C ARG A 207 -10.00 -12.04 5.48
N THR A 208 -11.33 -11.93 5.41
CA THR A 208 -12.17 -12.72 4.50
C THR A 208 -12.46 -12.04 3.17
N CYS A 209 -11.86 -10.87 2.91
CA CYS A 209 -12.08 -10.06 1.71
C CYS A 209 -13.57 -9.71 1.45
N ASP A 210 -14.35 -9.55 2.52
CA ASP A 210 -15.80 -9.25 2.49
C ASP A 210 -16.01 -7.74 2.67
N PHE A 211 -15.48 -6.96 1.73
CA PHE A 211 -15.35 -5.50 1.84
C PHE A 211 -16.69 -4.77 1.81
N GLU A 212 -17.68 -5.30 1.08
CA GLU A 212 -19.02 -4.71 0.95
C GLU A 212 -19.79 -4.62 2.28
N ARG A 213 -19.34 -5.36 3.30
CA ARG A 213 -19.95 -5.38 4.64
C ARG A 213 -19.19 -4.55 5.66
N ILE A 214 -18.08 -3.95 5.28
CA ILE A 214 -17.35 -3.04 6.14
C ILE A 214 -18.23 -1.80 6.33
N GLN A 215 -18.42 -1.43 7.60
CA GLN A 215 -19.16 -0.23 7.99
C GLN A 215 -18.25 0.60 8.87
N MET A 216 -18.15 1.89 8.55
CA MET A 216 -17.40 2.83 9.39
C MET A 216 -18.16 3.11 10.69
N PRO A 217 -17.47 3.38 11.81
CA PRO A 217 -18.13 3.79 13.04
C PRO A 217 -18.87 5.13 12.86
N ASP A 218 -19.96 5.32 13.60
CA ASP A 218 -20.70 6.58 13.59
C ASP A 218 -19.80 7.76 13.98
N GLY A 219 -19.90 8.87 13.23
CA GLY A 219 -19.14 10.08 13.50
C GLY A 219 -17.67 10.05 13.05
N VAL A 220 -17.26 9.04 12.27
CA VAL A 220 -15.96 9.00 11.58
C VAL A 220 -16.17 9.28 10.08
N GLY A 221 -15.46 10.28 9.56
CA GLY A 221 -15.56 10.77 8.18
C GLY A 221 -15.27 12.27 8.11
#